data_AF-A0AAW2G7E5-F1
#
_entry.id   AF-A0AAW2G7E5-F1
#
_cell.length_a   1.000
_cell.length_b   1.000
_cell.length_c   1.000
_cell.angle_alpha   90.00
_cell.angle_beta   90.00
_cell.angle_gamma   90.00
#
_symmetry.space_group_name_H-M   'P 1'
#
loop_
_entity.id
_entity.type
_entity.pdbx_description
1 polymer ?
#
loop_
_entity_poly.entity_id
_entity_poly.type
_entity_poly.pdbx_seq_one_letter_code
_entity_poly.pdbx_strand_id
1 'polypeptide(L)'
;MSYHEQYTISTIYDRQDDYDLDEDNEEYLEEDRDADDQDESDEDTEEASETDMGKSEEYTEIKEQMYQDKLASLKKQLQQLKEGTHPEYNRKLKRLEAQYKERLRLNIIYRDYLTEWVERDYILEKKAAAKEFEEKKIDLKENLLTDMEEKRKMIESDRHTMELTGDSMEVKPVMTRKLRRRPNDPVPEKVEKRRKPPPAQLNYILDEKDIELDLKAINRAKASTTIRKPVLPHYNAVNIPSQHISQPSETPLVETRIEDGKLLYERRWFHRGQPVYVEGKDLNRFAANISAIGIEAIWVKKVSDGSKVRIYTSQLSRGKISIKRRAS
;
A
#
# COMPACT_ATOMS: atom_id res chain seq x y z
N MET A 1 5.76 28.03 32.36
CA MET A 1 5.25 26.66 32.55
C MET A 1 4.56 26.27 31.26
N SER A 2 5.26 25.47 30.44
CA SER A 2 4.85 25.08 29.09
C SER A 2 4.11 23.75 29.18
N TYR A 3 2.83 23.72 28.83
CA TYR A 3 2.11 22.47 28.62
C TYR A 3 2.21 22.11 27.14
N HIS A 4 2.94 21.03 26.88
CA HIS A 4 3.09 20.42 25.56
C HIS A 4 2.16 19.22 25.52
N GLU A 5 0.97 19.40 24.97
CA GLU A 5 -0.03 18.34 24.81
C GLU A 5 0.23 17.62 23.48
N GLN A 6 1.03 16.57 23.53
CA GLN A 6 1.24 15.66 22.42
C GLN A 6 0.04 14.71 22.33
N TYR A 7 -0.84 14.91 21.36
CA TYR A 7 -1.82 13.90 20.98
C TYR A 7 -1.18 12.91 20.01
N THR A 8 -0.89 11.72 20.55
CA THR A 8 -0.45 10.54 19.82
C THR A 8 -1.65 9.91 19.10
N ILE A 9 -1.68 10.03 17.76
CA ILE A 9 -2.63 9.29 16.91
C ILE A 9 -1.98 7.95 16.55
N SER A 10 -2.17 6.94 17.40
CA SER A 10 -1.71 5.57 17.09
C SER A 10 -2.68 4.46 17.51
N THR A 11 -3.90 4.77 17.96
CA THR A 11 -4.71 3.78 18.70
C THR A 11 -6.11 3.52 18.17
N ILE A 12 -6.48 4.00 16.98
CA ILE A 12 -7.86 3.81 16.47
C ILE A 12 -7.98 2.68 15.43
N TYR A 13 -6.86 2.12 14.95
CA TYR A 13 -6.87 0.99 14.02
C TYR A 13 -7.02 -0.39 14.68
N ASP A 14 -7.23 -0.48 16.01
CA ASP A 14 -7.23 -1.75 16.75
C ASP A 14 -8.62 -2.17 17.28
N ARG A 15 -9.71 -1.64 16.72
CA ARG A 15 -11.07 -2.11 17.07
C ARG A 15 -11.55 -3.17 16.08
N GLN A 16 -11.04 -4.38 16.32
CA GLN A 16 -11.68 -5.69 16.15
C GLN A 16 -12.98 -5.69 15.31
N ASP A 17 -12.87 -6.02 14.02
CA ASP A 17 -13.97 -6.58 13.23
C ASP A 17 -14.05 -8.09 13.53
N ASP A 18 -14.64 -8.46 14.67
CA ASP A 18 -15.14 -9.83 14.89
C ASP A 18 -16.45 -9.96 14.10
N TYR A 19 -16.33 -10.33 12.83
CA TYR A 19 -17.41 -10.96 12.10
C TYR A 19 -17.38 -12.45 12.45
N ASP A 20 -18.28 -12.87 13.32
CA ASP A 20 -18.70 -14.28 13.44
C ASP A 20 -19.00 -14.80 12.04
N LEU A 21 -18.09 -15.64 11.53
CA LEU A 21 -18.35 -16.46 10.36
C LEU A 21 -19.20 -17.61 10.86
N ASP A 22 -20.51 -17.56 10.56
CA ASP A 22 -21.45 -18.65 10.78
C ASP A 22 -20.83 -19.98 10.30
N GLU A 23 -20.48 -20.83 11.27
CA GLU A 23 -19.84 -22.16 11.13
C GLU A 23 -20.87 -23.24 10.71
N ASP A 24 -22.03 -22.84 10.18
CA ASP A 24 -23.16 -23.74 9.90
C ASP A 24 -23.22 -24.25 8.44
N ASN A 25 -22.18 -24.01 7.63
CA ASN A 25 -22.20 -24.36 6.20
C ASN A 25 -21.44 -25.65 5.82
N GLU A 26 -21.10 -26.51 6.78
CA GLU A 26 -20.31 -27.74 6.54
C GLU A 26 -21.07 -29.08 6.74
N GLU A 27 -22.39 -29.11 6.91
CA GLU A 27 -23.12 -30.38 7.19
C GLU A 27 -23.80 -31.08 5.99
N TYR A 28 -23.57 -30.67 4.74
CA TYR A 28 -24.37 -31.18 3.60
C TYR A 28 -23.58 -31.70 2.39
N LEU A 29 -22.38 -32.27 2.59
CA LEU A 29 -21.56 -32.79 1.47
C LEU A 29 -20.99 -34.20 1.65
N GLU A 30 -21.60 -35.06 2.48
CA GLU A 30 -21.28 -36.49 2.50
C GLU A 30 -22.54 -37.35 2.45
N GLU A 31 -23.06 -37.61 1.23
CA GLU A 31 -23.84 -38.82 0.90
C GLU A 31 -24.12 -38.80 -0.61
N ASP A 32 -23.12 -39.24 -1.39
CA ASP A 32 -23.32 -39.97 -2.66
C ASP A 32 -21.94 -40.32 -3.23
N ARG A 33 -21.42 -41.48 -2.81
CA ARG A 33 -20.44 -42.23 -3.60
C ARG A 33 -21.05 -43.58 -3.92
N ASP A 34 -21.71 -43.61 -5.07
CA ASP A 34 -21.71 -44.68 -6.07
C ASP A 34 -21.30 -46.06 -5.56
N ALA A 35 -22.32 -46.86 -5.21
CA ALA A 35 -22.22 -48.31 -5.20
C ALA A 35 -22.67 -48.80 -6.59
N ASP A 36 -21.71 -49.09 -7.46
CA ASP A 36 -21.94 -49.72 -8.77
C ASP A 36 -21.22 -51.07 -8.81
N ASP A 37 -22.06 -52.12 -8.82
CA ASP A 37 -21.95 -53.45 -9.41
C ASP A 37 -20.59 -54.17 -9.52
N GLN A 38 -20.46 -55.27 -8.77
CA GLN A 38 -19.84 -56.50 -9.27
C GLN A 38 -20.72 -57.70 -8.92
N ASP A 39 -21.43 -58.16 -9.94
CA ASP A 39 -22.14 -59.43 -10.03
C ASP A 39 -21.19 -60.50 -10.58
N GLU A 40 -20.94 -61.55 -9.80
CA GLU A 40 -20.45 -62.85 -10.29
C GLU A 40 -21.28 -63.96 -9.63
N SER A 41 -22.47 -64.20 -10.20
CA SER A 41 -22.99 -65.51 -10.62
C SER A 41 -22.34 -66.79 -10.05
N ASP A 42 -23.20 -67.59 -9.39
CA ASP A 42 -23.52 -69.01 -9.66
C ASP A 42 -23.40 -69.92 -8.42
N GLU A 43 -24.54 -70.36 -7.88
CA GLU A 43 -24.72 -71.74 -7.38
C GLU A 43 -26.19 -71.99 -7.01
N ASP A 44 -26.84 -72.81 -7.84
CA ASP A 44 -28.08 -73.58 -7.69
C ASP A 44 -28.74 -73.61 -6.30
N THR A 45 -29.97 -73.11 -6.20
CA THR A 45 -30.98 -73.65 -5.28
C THR A 45 -32.38 -73.49 -5.88
N GLU A 46 -32.76 -74.50 -6.64
CA GLU A 46 -34.15 -74.89 -6.94
C GLU A 46 -34.90 -75.14 -5.62
N GLU A 47 -35.87 -74.29 -5.23
CA GLU A 47 -37.18 -74.72 -4.69
C GLU A 47 -38.06 -73.55 -4.22
N ALA A 48 -39.37 -73.77 -4.31
CA ALA A 48 -40.47 -73.04 -3.68
C ALA A 48 -40.98 -71.77 -4.36
N SER A 49 -41.65 -71.97 -5.52
CA SER A 49 -42.83 -71.18 -5.84
C SER A 49 -43.94 -71.52 -4.84
N GLU A 50 -44.26 -70.63 -3.90
CA GLU A 50 -45.58 -70.58 -3.24
C GLU A 50 -45.77 -69.24 -2.51
N THR A 51 -46.49 -68.31 -3.16
CA THR A 51 -47.27 -67.23 -2.54
C THR A 51 -46.57 -66.23 -1.60
N ASP A 52 -45.80 -65.28 -2.16
CA ASP A 52 -45.52 -63.97 -1.51
C ASP A 52 -45.58 -62.80 -2.53
N MET A 53 -46.47 -62.90 -3.52
CA MET A 53 -46.64 -61.83 -4.53
C MET A 53 -47.34 -60.57 -3.99
N GLY A 54 -48.18 -60.71 -2.96
CA GLY A 54 -48.99 -59.60 -2.44
C GLY A 54 -48.19 -58.53 -1.67
N LYS A 55 -47.11 -58.90 -0.98
CA LYS A 55 -46.27 -57.93 -0.24
C LYS A 55 -45.28 -57.21 -1.15
N SER A 56 -44.80 -57.87 -2.20
CA SER A 56 -43.92 -57.27 -3.20
C SER A 56 -44.66 -56.23 -4.06
N GLU A 57 -45.90 -56.53 -4.46
CA GLU A 57 -46.76 -55.59 -5.20
C GLU A 57 -47.09 -54.35 -4.37
N GLU A 58 -47.48 -54.52 -3.10
CA GLU A 58 -47.73 -53.42 -2.16
C GLU A 58 -46.48 -52.54 -1.97
N TYR A 59 -45.29 -53.15 -1.88
CA TYR A 59 -44.03 -52.42 -1.77
C TYR A 59 -43.68 -51.64 -3.04
N THR A 60 -43.98 -52.18 -4.23
CA THR A 60 -43.82 -51.46 -5.51
C THR A 60 -44.85 -50.34 -5.69
N GLU A 61 -46.09 -50.52 -5.26
CA GLU A 61 -47.12 -49.48 -5.30
C GLU A 61 -46.81 -48.33 -4.35
N ILE A 62 -46.31 -48.61 -3.15
CA ILE A 62 -45.85 -47.58 -2.21
C ILE A 62 -44.66 -46.81 -2.79
N LYS A 63 -43.70 -47.48 -3.44
CA LYS A 63 -42.58 -46.82 -4.12
C LYS A 63 -43.04 -45.96 -5.28
N GLU A 64 -43.99 -46.43 -6.09
CA GLU A 64 -44.57 -45.67 -7.19
C GLU A 64 -45.33 -44.44 -6.67
N GLN A 65 -46.11 -44.59 -5.60
CA GLN A 65 -46.81 -43.47 -4.97
C GLN A 65 -45.82 -42.42 -4.42
N MET A 66 -44.76 -42.86 -3.74
CA MET A 66 -43.69 -41.99 -3.25
C MET A 66 -42.97 -41.26 -4.40
N TYR A 67 -42.76 -41.94 -5.53
CA TYR A 67 -42.18 -41.34 -6.74
C TYR A 67 -43.10 -40.27 -7.33
N GLN A 68 -44.40 -40.56 -7.49
CA GLN A 68 -45.38 -39.60 -8.00
C GLN A 68 -45.52 -38.40 -7.06
N ASP A 69 -45.53 -38.60 -5.75
CA ASP A 69 -45.57 -37.53 -4.74
C ASP A 69 -44.30 -36.68 -4.77
N LYS A 70 -43.13 -37.31 -4.94
CA LYS A 70 -41.86 -36.59 -5.10
C LYS A 70 -41.85 -35.76 -6.39
N LEU A 71 -42.32 -36.33 -7.49
CA LEU A 71 -42.43 -35.64 -8.78
C LEU A 71 -43.40 -34.46 -8.71
N ALA A 72 -44.55 -34.64 -8.04
CA ALA A 72 -45.53 -33.58 -7.82
C ALA A 72 -44.97 -32.46 -6.94
N SER A 73 -44.23 -32.80 -5.89
CA SER A 73 -43.53 -31.85 -5.02
C SER A 73 -42.50 -31.01 -5.79
N LEU A 74 -41.67 -31.66 -6.62
CA LEU A 74 -40.68 -30.99 -7.46
C LEU A 74 -41.33 -30.08 -8.52
N LYS A 75 -42.40 -30.56 -9.18
CA LYS A 75 -43.18 -29.74 -10.12
C LYS A 75 -43.79 -28.51 -9.43
N LYS A 76 -44.29 -28.67 -8.21
CA LYS A 76 -44.83 -27.56 -7.40
C LYS A 76 -43.74 -26.57 -7.01
N GLN A 77 -42.57 -27.03 -6.57
CA GLN A 77 -41.44 -26.15 -6.27
C GLN A 77 -40.95 -25.40 -7.52
N LEU A 78 -40.88 -26.07 -8.67
CA LEU A 78 -40.54 -25.44 -9.94
C LEU A 78 -41.57 -24.37 -10.33
N GLN A 79 -42.86 -24.63 -10.14
CA GLN A 79 -43.91 -23.67 -10.39
C GLN A 79 -43.81 -22.46 -9.44
N GLN A 80 -43.58 -22.70 -8.15
CA GLN A 80 -43.34 -21.64 -7.17
C GLN A 80 -42.10 -20.80 -7.48
N LEU A 81 -41.05 -21.41 -8.06
CA LEU A 81 -39.87 -20.67 -8.53
C LEU A 81 -40.20 -19.81 -9.75
N LYS A 82 -40.94 -20.35 -10.73
CA LYS A 82 -41.40 -19.59 -11.92
C LYS A 82 -42.30 -18.42 -11.53
N GLU A 83 -43.17 -18.62 -10.55
CA GLU A 83 -44.06 -17.58 -10.01
C GLU A 83 -43.37 -16.63 -9.03
N GLY A 84 -42.12 -16.91 -8.64
CA GLY A 84 -41.38 -16.12 -7.66
C GLY A 84 -41.92 -16.22 -6.22
N THR A 85 -42.77 -17.20 -5.92
CA THR A 85 -43.36 -17.43 -4.59
C THR A 85 -42.56 -18.41 -3.74
N HIS A 86 -41.51 -19.02 -4.29
CA HIS A 86 -40.69 -20.01 -3.58
C HIS A 86 -40.01 -19.41 -2.33
N PRO A 87 -40.26 -19.96 -1.13
CA PRO A 87 -39.86 -19.34 0.13
C PRO A 87 -38.33 -19.23 0.30
N GLU A 88 -37.58 -20.27 -0.05
CA GLU A 88 -36.11 -20.26 0.05
C GLU A 88 -35.47 -19.26 -0.92
N TYR A 89 -36.05 -19.11 -2.11
CA TYR A 89 -35.56 -18.13 -3.08
C TYR A 89 -35.77 -16.71 -2.57
N ASN A 90 -36.98 -16.42 -2.07
CA ASN A 90 -37.31 -15.13 -1.48
C ASN A 90 -36.48 -14.83 -0.22
N ARG A 91 -36.16 -15.85 0.58
CA ARG A 91 -35.26 -15.70 1.73
C ARG A 91 -33.85 -15.30 1.30
N LYS A 92 -33.29 -15.96 0.27
CA LYS A 92 -31.99 -15.61 -0.32
C LYS A 92 -31.99 -14.20 -0.91
N LEU A 93 -33.03 -13.84 -1.68
CA LEU A 93 -33.20 -12.49 -2.21
C LEU A 93 -33.23 -11.44 -1.10
N LYS A 94 -33.99 -11.67 -0.04
CA LYS A 94 -34.08 -10.73 1.09
C LYS A 94 -32.74 -10.54 1.80
N ARG A 95 -31.94 -11.60 1.96
CA ARG A 95 -30.58 -11.50 2.49
C ARG A 95 -29.68 -10.68 1.57
N LEU A 96 -29.72 -10.94 0.26
CA LEU A 96 -28.92 -10.22 -0.72
C LEU A 96 -29.28 -8.72 -0.78
N GLU A 97 -30.57 -8.40 -0.74
CA GLU A 97 -31.10 -7.04 -0.65
C GLU A 97 -30.60 -6.32 0.62
N ALA A 98 -30.60 -7.01 1.76
CA ALA A 98 -30.09 -6.46 3.02
C ALA A 98 -28.58 -6.19 2.95
N GLN A 99 -27.80 -7.14 2.44
CA GLN A 99 -26.35 -6.97 2.23
C GLN A 99 -26.04 -5.82 1.28
N TYR A 100 -26.80 -5.69 0.20
CA TYR A 100 -26.66 -4.58 -0.75
C TYR A 100 -26.92 -3.23 -0.06
N LYS A 101 -28.01 -3.13 0.72
CA LYS A 101 -28.36 -1.90 1.45
C LYS A 101 -27.31 -1.55 2.49
N GLU A 102 -26.79 -2.53 3.22
CA GLU A 102 -25.74 -2.29 4.21
C GLU A 102 -24.43 -1.86 3.53
N ARG A 103 -24.05 -2.49 2.42
CA ARG A 103 -22.88 -2.07 1.64
C ARG A 103 -23.02 -0.64 1.12
N LEU A 104 -24.22 -0.27 0.65
CA LEU A 104 -24.51 1.08 0.19
C LEU A 104 -24.40 2.10 1.35
N ARG A 105 -24.96 1.76 2.51
CA ARG A 105 -24.87 2.58 3.73
C ARG A 105 -23.42 2.79 4.15
N LEU A 106 -22.62 1.73 4.23
CA LEU A 106 -21.20 1.80 4.55
C LEU A 106 -20.43 2.67 3.54
N ASN A 107 -20.73 2.54 2.25
CA ASN A 107 -20.09 3.35 1.22
C ASN A 107 -20.40 4.85 1.36
N ILE A 108 -21.64 5.21 1.71
CA ILE A 108 -22.04 6.60 1.97
C ILE A 108 -21.28 7.14 3.19
N ILE A 109 -21.26 6.40 4.30
CA ILE A 109 -20.54 6.80 5.52
C ILE A 109 -19.05 7.00 5.21
N TYR A 110 -18.46 6.08 4.45
CA TYR A 110 -17.05 6.15 4.09
C TYR A 110 -16.73 7.36 3.20
N ARG A 111 -17.59 7.65 2.21
CA ARG A 111 -17.47 8.86 1.39
C ARG A 111 -17.56 10.13 2.24
N ASP A 112 -18.51 10.19 3.16
CA ASP A 112 -18.73 11.37 4.00
C ASP A 112 -17.55 11.57 4.96
N TYR A 113 -17.04 10.48 5.54
CA TYR A 113 -15.82 10.48 6.35
C TYR A 113 -14.60 11.00 5.56
N LEU A 114 -14.37 10.50 4.35
CA LEU A 114 -13.25 10.95 3.51
C LEU A 114 -13.40 12.43 3.14
N THR A 115 -14.61 12.88 2.84
CA THR A 115 -14.90 14.28 2.54
C THR A 115 -14.56 15.17 3.73
N GLU A 116 -15.04 14.82 4.92
CA GLU A 116 -14.76 15.55 6.15
C GLU A 116 -13.27 15.53 6.52
N TRP A 117 -12.56 14.45 6.20
CA TRP A 117 -11.12 14.36 6.42
C TRP A 117 -10.34 15.33 5.52
N VAL A 118 -10.67 15.36 4.22
CA VAL A 118 -10.06 16.30 3.26
C VAL A 118 -10.37 17.76 3.66
N GLU A 119 -11.59 18.04 4.11
CA GLU A 119 -11.95 19.38 4.59
C GLU A 119 -11.14 19.80 5.81
N ARG A 120 -10.92 18.90 6.79
CA ARG A 120 -10.07 19.19 7.95
C ARG A 120 -8.63 19.48 7.53
N ASP A 121 -8.06 18.66 6.65
CA ASP A 121 -6.71 18.82 6.15
C ASP A 121 -6.55 20.18 5.43
N TYR A 122 -7.49 20.51 4.54
CA TYR A 122 -7.55 21.81 3.88
C TYR A 122 -7.59 22.99 4.87
N ILE A 123 -8.37 22.88 5.95
CA ILE A 123 -8.45 23.93 6.98
C ILE A 123 -7.12 24.07 7.71
N LEU A 124 -6.46 22.96 8.04
CA LEU A 124 -5.17 22.97 8.71
C LEU A 124 -4.09 23.59 7.83
N GLU A 125 -4.04 23.20 6.56
CA GLU A 125 -3.09 23.74 5.59
C GLU A 125 -3.30 25.24 5.38
N LYS A 126 -4.55 25.69 5.25
CA LYS A 126 -4.87 27.11 5.15
C LYS A 126 -4.40 27.91 6.38
N LYS A 127 -4.56 27.34 7.58
CA LYS A 127 -4.07 27.97 8.83
C LYS A 127 -2.54 27.98 8.89
N ALA A 128 -1.89 26.90 8.47
CA ALA A 128 -0.43 26.80 8.43
C ALA A 128 0.17 27.83 7.46
N ALA A 129 -0.37 27.95 6.25
CA ALA A 129 0.05 28.94 5.26
C ALA A 129 -0.13 30.39 5.76
N ALA A 130 -1.25 30.67 6.44
CA ALA A 130 -1.48 32.00 7.03
C ALA A 130 -0.48 32.31 8.17
N LYS A 131 -0.18 31.31 9.00
CA LYS A 131 0.81 31.43 10.09
C LYS A 131 2.22 31.66 9.53
N GLU A 132 2.63 30.85 8.55
CA GLU A 132 3.94 30.98 7.90
C GLU A 132 4.11 32.35 7.22
N PHE A 133 3.05 32.87 6.60
CA PHE A 133 3.08 34.21 6.01
C PHE A 133 3.33 35.29 7.06
N GLU A 134 2.65 35.24 8.21
CA GLU A 134 2.86 36.22 9.27
C GLU A 134 4.23 36.07 9.93
N GLU A 135 4.73 34.83 10.13
CA GLU A 135 6.09 34.57 10.62
C GLU A 135 7.14 35.17 9.67
N LYS A 136 7.08 34.90 8.37
CA LYS A 136 8.03 35.48 7.39
C LYS A 136 8.00 37.00 7.36
N LYS A 137 6.82 37.59 7.58
CA LYS A 137 6.65 39.04 7.64
C LYS A 137 7.28 39.63 8.92
N ILE A 138 7.23 38.91 10.03
CA ILE A 138 7.92 39.29 11.26
C ILE A 138 9.43 39.14 11.06
N ASP A 139 9.90 37.99 10.56
CA ASP A 139 11.31 37.72 10.29
C ASP A 139 11.93 38.79 9.38
N LEU A 140 11.22 39.21 8.31
CA LEU A 140 11.70 40.25 7.41
C LEU A 140 11.89 41.60 8.13
N LYS A 141 10.97 41.95 9.03
CA LYS A 141 11.08 43.17 9.83
C LYS A 141 12.24 43.09 10.82
N GLU A 142 12.42 41.95 11.48
CA GLU A 142 13.52 41.73 12.43
C GLU A 142 14.88 41.73 11.73
N ASN A 143 14.98 41.11 10.55
CA ASN A 143 16.18 41.16 9.71
C ASN A 143 16.51 42.59 9.30
N LEU A 144 15.52 43.37 8.84
CA LEU A 144 15.74 44.77 8.49
C LEU A 144 16.19 45.61 9.69
N LEU A 145 15.64 45.36 10.87
CA LEU A 145 16.02 46.05 12.09
C LEU A 145 17.46 45.70 12.49
N THR A 146 17.83 44.42 12.38
CA THR A 146 19.18 43.91 12.63
C THR A 146 20.19 44.53 11.66
N ASP A 147 19.90 44.57 10.35
CA ASP A 147 20.74 45.21 9.33
C ASP A 147 20.98 46.71 9.64
N MET A 148 19.96 47.41 10.11
CA MET A 148 20.09 48.83 10.46
C MET A 148 20.92 49.04 11.73
N GLU A 149 20.79 48.17 12.73
CA GLU A 149 21.60 48.19 13.94
C GLU A 149 23.06 47.81 13.65
N GLU A 150 23.31 46.83 12.78
CA GLU A 150 24.65 46.47 12.30
C GLU A 150 25.31 47.62 11.53
N LYS A 151 24.56 48.31 10.65
CA LYS A 151 25.06 49.52 9.97
C LYS A 151 25.40 50.63 10.97
N ARG A 152 24.56 50.85 11.98
CA ARG A 152 24.83 51.81 13.06
C ARG A 152 26.13 51.47 13.77
N LYS A 153 26.29 50.21 14.18
CA LYS A 153 27.50 49.69 14.84
C LYS A 153 28.74 49.78 13.95
N MET A 154 28.61 49.52 12.65
CA MET A 154 29.70 49.64 11.67
C MET A 154 30.15 51.10 11.55
N ILE A 155 29.21 52.05 11.43
CA ILE A 155 29.53 53.48 11.41
C ILE A 155 30.19 53.92 12.72
N GLU A 156 29.72 53.44 13.87
CA GLU A 156 30.32 53.75 15.17
C GLU A 156 31.73 53.17 15.30
N SER A 157 31.95 51.95 14.80
CA SER A 157 33.25 51.29 14.75
C SER A 157 34.21 52.04 13.82
N ASP A 158 33.76 52.43 12.62
CA ASP A 158 34.54 53.21 11.66
C ASP A 158 34.88 54.59 12.24
N ARG A 159 33.93 55.26 12.91
CA ARG A 159 34.17 56.53 13.62
C ARG A 159 35.24 56.37 14.70
N HIS A 160 35.11 55.34 15.54
CA HIS A 160 36.09 55.05 16.59
C HIS A 160 37.47 54.74 16.00
N THR A 161 37.51 53.98 14.90
CA THR A 161 38.74 53.67 14.16
C THR A 161 39.38 54.93 13.58
N MET A 162 38.58 55.83 12.99
CA MET A 162 39.05 57.13 12.49
C MET A 162 39.60 58.02 13.61
N GLU A 163 38.93 58.07 14.77
CA GLU A 163 39.40 58.80 15.96
C GLU A 163 40.75 58.24 16.47
N LEU A 164 40.90 56.90 16.52
CA LEU A 164 42.14 56.24 16.95
C LEU A 164 43.28 56.37 15.94
N THR A 165 42.96 56.33 14.65
CA THR A 165 43.92 56.40 13.53
C THR A 165 44.18 57.85 13.09
N GLY A 166 43.65 58.82 13.85
CA GLY A 166 43.82 60.28 13.75
C GLY A 166 44.70 60.76 12.60
N ASP A 167 44.04 61.13 11.51
CA ASP A 167 44.52 62.02 10.44
C ASP A 167 46.03 62.00 10.14
N SER A 168 46.44 61.06 9.29
CA SER A 168 47.39 61.37 8.23
C SER A 168 46.68 61.27 6.87
N MET A 169 45.60 62.03 6.69
CA MET A 169 45.12 62.40 5.36
C MET A 169 46.02 63.50 4.75
N GLU A 170 47.35 63.38 4.89
CA GLU A 170 48.19 63.84 3.81
C GLU A 170 47.90 62.92 2.63
N VAL A 171 46.87 63.27 1.85
CA VAL A 171 46.79 62.88 0.45
C VAL A 171 47.98 63.58 -0.21
N LYS A 172 49.19 63.03 -0.01
CA LYS A 172 50.34 63.39 -0.82
C LYS A 172 49.86 63.11 -2.24
N PRO A 173 49.76 64.13 -3.11
CA PRO A 173 49.52 63.86 -4.51
C PRO A 173 50.56 62.82 -4.90
N VAL A 174 50.10 61.67 -5.43
CA VAL A 174 50.98 60.56 -5.79
C VAL A 174 52.13 61.16 -6.58
N MET A 175 53.30 61.26 -5.94
CA MET A 175 54.42 61.96 -6.54
C MET A 175 54.96 61.00 -7.59
N THR A 176 54.41 61.13 -8.80
CA THR A 176 54.85 60.32 -9.94
C THR A 176 56.25 60.79 -10.30
N ARG A 177 57.25 60.15 -9.72
CA ARG A 177 58.61 60.16 -10.28
C ARG A 177 58.49 59.51 -11.66
N LYS A 178 58.33 60.35 -12.69
CA LYS A 178 58.43 59.94 -14.09
C LYS A 178 59.87 59.49 -14.32
N LEU A 179 60.14 58.20 -14.14
CA LEU A 179 61.37 57.62 -14.64
C LEU A 179 61.34 57.75 -16.17
N ARG A 180 62.32 58.45 -16.74
CA ARG A 180 62.50 58.47 -18.20
C ARG A 180 62.77 57.03 -18.62
N ARG A 181 61.87 56.45 -19.42
CA ARG A 181 61.98 55.08 -19.91
C ARG A 181 63.20 54.95 -20.80
N ARG A 182 63.96 53.87 -20.63
CA ARG A 182 64.92 53.42 -21.64
C ARG A 182 64.11 52.76 -22.78
N PRO A 183 64.48 52.95 -24.06
CA PRO A 183 63.71 52.45 -25.21
C PRO A 183 63.42 50.94 -25.22
N ASN A 184 64.11 50.15 -24.40
CA ASN A 184 64.09 48.69 -24.46
C ASN A 184 63.51 48.01 -23.21
N ASP A 185 62.75 48.73 -22.39
CA ASP A 185 62.15 48.18 -21.17
C ASP A 185 60.70 47.71 -21.47
N PRO A 186 60.39 46.40 -21.35
CA PRO A 186 59.09 45.86 -21.74
C PRO A 186 57.94 46.51 -20.97
N VAL A 187 56.80 46.65 -21.64
CA VAL A 187 55.60 47.30 -21.10
C VAL A 187 55.14 46.53 -19.84
N PRO A 188 54.90 47.20 -18.71
CA PRO A 188 54.30 46.57 -17.54
C PRO A 188 52.93 46.04 -17.93
N GLU A 189 52.78 44.73 -17.79
CA GLU A 189 51.53 44.01 -18.02
C GLU A 189 50.41 44.69 -17.22
N LYS A 190 49.35 45.09 -17.93
CA LYS A 190 48.22 45.80 -17.34
C LYS A 190 47.65 44.89 -16.25
N VAL A 191 47.83 45.27 -14.99
CA VAL A 191 47.15 44.68 -13.84
C VAL A 191 45.65 44.66 -14.17
N GLU A 192 45.13 43.45 -14.34
CA GLU A 192 43.72 43.18 -14.56
C GLU A 192 42.90 43.96 -13.53
N LYS A 193 41.99 44.79 -14.05
CA LYS A 193 40.99 45.47 -13.24
C LYS A 193 40.28 44.40 -12.41
N ARG A 194 40.39 44.53 -11.08
CA ARG A 194 39.56 43.87 -10.05
C ARG A 194 38.27 43.33 -10.67
N ARG A 195 38.21 42.01 -10.85
CA ARG A 195 36.96 41.32 -11.20
C ARG A 195 35.96 41.64 -10.09
N LYS A 196 34.88 42.35 -10.44
CA LYS A 196 33.69 42.43 -9.58
C LYS A 196 33.22 40.99 -9.33
N PRO A 197 32.76 40.63 -8.12
CA PRO A 197 32.09 39.34 -7.94
C PRO A 197 30.92 39.26 -8.93
N PRO A 198 30.75 38.14 -9.65
CA PRO A 198 29.66 38.01 -10.60
C PRO A 198 28.33 38.18 -9.86
N PRO A 199 27.32 38.82 -10.47
CA PRO A 199 25.98 38.85 -9.90
C PRO A 199 25.55 37.41 -9.65
N ALA A 200 24.86 37.17 -8.53
CA ALA A 200 24.30 35.87 -8.19
C ALA A 200 23.43 35.38 -9.36
N GLN A 201 23.99 34.55 -10.23
CA GLN A 201 23.26 33.84 -11.25
C GLN A 201 22.53 32.72 -10.50
N LEU A 202 21.23 32.89 -10.31
CA LEU A 202 20.35 31.80 -9.95
C LEU A 202 20.55 30.69 -10.98
N ASN A 203 21.17 29.60 -10.56
CA ASN A 203 21.34 28.44 -11.41
C ASN A 203 19.97 27.74 -11.45
N TYR A 204 19.26 27.88 -12.57
CA TYR A 204 17.94 27.27 -12.78
C TYR A 204 18.03 25.75 -13.06
N ILE A 205 19.24 25.21 -13.06
CA ILE A 205 19.52 23.79 -13.24
C ILE A 205 19.82 23.23 -11.86
N LEU A 206 19.11 22.17 -11.49
CA LEU A 206 19.35 21.42 -10.26
C LEU A 206 20.76 20.82 -10.29
N ASP A 207 21.38 20.67 -9.12
CA ASP A 207 22.66 20.00 -9.02
C ASP A 207 22.52 18.53 -9.46
N GLU A 208 23.55 17.99 -10.12
CA GLU A 208 23.52 16.62 -10.69
C GLU A 208 23.11 15.55 -9.66
N LYS A 209 23.42 15.79 -8.38
CA LYS A 209 23.04 14.92 -7.25
C LYS A 209 21.54 14.92 -6.98
N ASP A 210 20.88 16.06 -7.09
CA ASP A 210 19.43 16.19 -6.89
C ASP A 210 18.69 15.56 -8.06
N ILE A 211 19.19 15.77 -9.29
CA ILE A 211 18.70 15.09 -10.49
C ILE A 211 18.81 13.57 -10.33
N GLU A 212 19.93 13.07 -9.81
CA GLU A 212 20.15 11.64 -9.60
C GLU A 212 19.28 11.05 -8.48
N LEU A 213 19.05 11.80 -7.40
CA LEU A 213 18.11 11.43 -6.33
C LEU A 213 16.67 11.38 -6.84
N ASP A 214 16.24 12.37 -7.63
CA ASP A 214 14.92 12.40 -8.25
C ASP A 214 14.76 11.30 -9.29
N LEU A 215 15.77 11.03 -10.12
CA LEU A 215 15.78 9.89 -11.04
C LEU A 215 15.67 8.56 -10.29
N LYS A 216 16.34 8.42 -9.15
CA LYS A 216 16.23 7.25 -8.28
C LYS A 216 14.84 7.14 -7.66
N ALA A 217 14.25 8.25 -7.24
CA ALA A 217 12.89 8.32 -6.71
C ALA A 217 11.85 7.99 -7.80
N ILE A 218 11.99 8.52 -9.01
CA ILE A 218 11.15 8.24 -10.17
C ILE A 218 11.28 6.78 -10.58
N ASN A 219 12.48 6.20 -10.60
CA ASN A 219 12.66 4.79 -10.92
C ASN A 219 12.10 3.87 -9.82
N ARG A 220 12.14 4.30 -8.56
CA ARG A 220 11.48 3.63 -7.43
C ARG A 220 9.96 3.74 -7.51
N ALA A 221 9.44 4.89 -7.98
CA ALA A 221 8.02 5.13 -8.19
C ALA A 221 7.48 4.42 -9.45
N LYS A 222 8.27 4.27 -10.52
CA LYS A 222 7.95 3.48 -11.72
C LYS A 222 7.90 1.98 -11.42
N ALA A 223 8.64 1.51 -10.41
CA ALA A 223 8.47 0.16 -9.87
C ALA A 223 7.21 0.01 -9.00
N SER A 224 6.51 1.12 -8.67
CA SER A 224 5.34 1.18 -7.79
C SER A 224 4.08 1.79 -8.45
N THR A 225 4.10 2.08 -9.76
CA THR A 225 2.96 2.66 -10.49
C THR A 225 2.78 2.03 -11.86
N THR A 226 2.33 0.78 -11.89
CA THR A 226 1.35 0.35 -12.89
C THR A 226 -0.03 0.43 -12.24
N ILE A 227 -1.00 1.06 -12.93
CA ILE A 227 -2.44 1.26 -12.58
C ILE A 227 -2.66 2.55 -11.73
N ARG A 228 -3.30 3.67 -12.14
CA ARG A 228 -4.16 4.06 -13.29
C ARG A 228 -3.97 5.56 -13.60
N LYS A 229 -4.06 5.94 -14.87
CA LYS A 229 -4.30 7.33 -15.29
C LYS A 229 -5.80 7.65 -15.16
N PRO A 230 -6.21 8.83 -14.65
CA PRO A 230 -7.58 9.31 -14.79
C PRO A 230 -7.79 9.88 -16.21
N VAL A 231 -8.84 9.41 -16.88
CA VAL A 231 -9.30 9.91 -18.19
C VAL A 231 -10.33 11.00 -17.96
N LEU A 232 -10.06 12.21 -18.44
CA LEU A 232 -11.06 13.25 -18.73
C LEU A 232 -11.34 13.25 -20.24
N PRO A 233 -12.57 13.57 -20.69
CA PRO A 233 -12.93 13.50 -22.09
C PRO A 233 -12.49 14.79 -22.82
N HIS A 234 -11.65 14.64 -23.84
CA HIS A 234 -11.56 15.62 -24.91
C HIS A 234 -11.34 14.94 -26.25
N TYR A 235 -12.15 15.41 -27.19
CA TYR A 235 -12.35 15.04 -28.57
C TYR A 235 -11.10 15.29 -29.43
N ASN A 236 -10.65 14.27 -30.17
CA ASN A 236 -10.60 14.23 -31.64
C ASN A 236 -9.61 13.16 -32.15
N ALA A 237 -9.99 12.62 -33.31
CA ALA A 237 -9.43 11.48 -34.02
C ALA A 237 -7.98 11.67 -34.52
N VAL A 238 -7.26 10.55 -34.70
CA VAL A 238 -6.69 10.07 -35.99
C VAL A 238 -6.05 8.67 -35.77
N ASN A 239 -6.32 7.77 -36.71
CA ASN A 239 -5.81 6.40 -36.90
C ASN A 239 -4.27 6.23 -36.77
N ILE A 240 -3.83 5.02 -36.38
CA ILE A 240 -2.83 4.11 -37.05
C ILE A 240 -2.59 2.86 -36.15
N PRO A 241 -2.27 1.66 -36.70
CA PRO A 241 -2.73 0.38 -36.17
C PRO A 241 -1.71 -0.46 -35.37
N SER A 242 -2.28 -1.28 -34.46
CA SER A 242 -1.93 -2.62 -33.97
C SER A 242 -0.45 -3.07 -33.95
N GLN A 243 0.08 -3.32 -32.74
CA GLN A 243 0.99 -4.44 -32.48
C GLN A 243 0.71 -5.12 -31.14
N HIS A 244 0.68 -6.44 -31.23
CA HIS A 244 0.30 -7.45 -30.26
C HIS A 244 1.47 -7.71 -29.28
N ILE A 245 1.26 -7.54 -27.97
CA ILE A 245 2.21 -8.02 -26.94
C ILE A 245 1.44 -8.69 -25.81
N SER A 246 1.84 -9.93 -25.55
CA SER A 246 1.34 -10.89 -24.56
C SER A 246 1.44 -10.34 -23.12
N GLN A 247 0.33 -10.35 -22.38
CA GLN A 247 0.30 -10.03 -20.95
C GLN A 247 0.78 -11.22 -20.10
N PRO A 248 1.69 -11.04 -19.13
CA PRO A 248 1.87 -12.00 -18.05
C PRO A 248 0.74 -11.81 -17.02
N SER A 249 0.17 -12.90 -16.55
CA SER A 249 -0.86 -12.94 -15.51
C SER A 249 -0.40 -12.20 -14.24
N GLU A 250 -0.95 -11.02 -13.97
CA GLU A 250 -0.77 -10.31 -12.71
C GLU A 250 -1.54 -11.05 -11.61
N THR A 251 -0.87 -11.97 -10.91
CA THR A 251 -1.34 -12.48 -9.63
C THR A 251 -1.31 -11.31 -8.62
N PRO A 252 -2.40 -11.04 -7.88
CA PRO A 252 -2.43 -9.97 -6.88
C PRO A 252 -1.31 -10.18 -5.86
N LEU A 253 -0.48 -9.15 -5.66
CA LEU A 253 0.60 -9.20 -4.68
C LEU A 253 0.02 -9.21 -3.25
N VAL A 254 0.41 -10.18 -2.45
CA VAL A 254 0.03 -10.29 -1.03
C VAL A 254 0.75 -9.20 -0.23
N GLU A 255 0.01 -8.45 0.58
CA GLU A 255 0.57 -7.41 1.44
C GLU A 255 1.59 -8.01 2.42
N THR A 256 2.87 -7.75 2.15
CA THR A 256 4.00 -8.27 2.92
C THR A 256 5.06 -7.19 3.14
N ARG A 257 5.38 -6.87 4.39
CA ARG A 257 6.47 -5.94 4.74
C ARG A 257 7.08 -6.29 6.10
N ILE A 258 8.29 -5.81 6.35
CA ILE A 258 8.95 -5.95 7.65
C ILE A 258 9.17 -4.56 8.25
N GLU A 259 8.66 -4.35 9.45
CA GLU A 259 8.82 -3.09 10.21
C GLU A 259 9.12 -3.45 11.67
N ASP A 260 10.06 -2.74 12.28
CA ASP A 260 10.44 -2.89 13.70
C ASP A 260 10.71 -4.33 14.15
N GLY A 261 11.33 -5.13 13.26
CA GLY A 261 11.65 -6.53 13.54
C GLY A 261 10.44 -7.47 13.60
N LYS A 262 9.28 -7.03 13.07
CA LYS A 262 8.06 -7.83 12.90
C LYS A 262 7.73 -7.98 11.42
N LEU A 263 7.20 -9.13 11.03
CA LEU A 263 6.73 -9.38 9.67
C LEU A 263 5.23 -9.13 9.60
N LEU A 264 4.77 -8.26 8.72
CA LEU A 264 3.38 -8.17 8.29
C LEU A 264 3.20 -9.08 7.08
N TYR A 265 2.27 -10.02 7.16
CA TYR A 265 1.88 -10.91 6.06
C TYR A 265 0.38 -11.18 6.16
N GLU A 266 -0.37 -11.03 5.05
CA GLU A 266 -1.84 -11.17 5.03
C GLU A 266 -2.53 -10.36 6.14
N ARG A 267 -2.08 -9.09 6.34
CA ARG A 267 -2.59 -8.17 7.37
C ARG A 267 -2.39 -8.63 8.81
N ARG A 268 -1.53 -9.63 9.05
CA ARG A 268 -1.21 -10.17 10.38
C ARG A 268 0.25 -9.97 10.72
N TRP A 269 0.51 -9.55 11.96
CA TRP A 269 1.86 -9.42 12.48
C TRP A 269 2.39 -10.75 13.00
N PHE A 270 3.64 -11.05 12.63
CA PHE A 270 4.39 -12.20 13.08
C PHE A 270 5.67 -11.75 13.79
N HIS A 271 6.02 -12.44 14.87
CA HIS A 271 7.18 -12.12 15.70
C HIS A 271 8.17 -13.29 15.77
N ARG A 272 9.40 -12.97 16.18
CA ARG A 272 10.42 -13.99 16.48
C ARG A 272 9.90 -14.95 17.57
N GLY A 273 10.19 -16.23 17.40
CA GLY A 273 9.76 -17.33 18.26
C GLY A 273 8.40 -17.92 17.90
N GLN A 274 7.62 -17.27 17.03
CA GLN A 274 6.26 -17.71 16.74
C GLN A 274 6.24 -19.01 15.90
N PRO A 275 5.43 -20.01 16.28
CA PRO A 275 5.23 -21.22 15.49
C PRO A 275 4.33 -20.95 14.29
N VAL A 276 4.77 -21.44 13.13
CA VAL A 276 4.11 -21.25 11.85
C VAL A 276 4.15 -22.52 10.99
N TYR A 277 3.21 -22.62 10.06
CA TYR A 277 3.31 -23.49 8.90
C TYR A 277 3.81 -22.68 7.71
N VAL A 278 4.79 -23.24 7.00
CA VAL A 278 5.31 -22.68 5.75
C VAL A 278 4.92 -23.62 4.63
N GLU A 279 4.32 -23.09 3.59
CA GLU A 279 3.90 -23.81 2.40
C GLU A 279 4.42 -23.08 1.17
N GLY A 280 4.88 -23.80 0.16
CA GLY A 280 5.35 -23.21 -1.09
C GLY A 280 4.69 -23.87 -2.27
N LYS A 281 4.59 -23.15 -3.40
CA LYS A 281 4.01 -23.69 -4.63
C LYS A 281 4.65 -25.03 -5.06
N ASP A 282 5.94 -25.21 -4.76
CA ASP A 282 6.74 -26.40 -5.06
C ASP A 282 7.32 -27.06 -3.79
N LEU A 283 6.88 -26.66 -2.59
CA LEU A 283 7.39 -27.18 -1.32
C LEU A 283 6.24 -27.70 -0.45
N ASN A 284 6.35 -28.95 -0.02
CA ASN A 284 5.42 -29.54 0.94
C ASN A 284 5.33 -28.68 2.20
N ARG A 285 4.11 -28.49 2.69
CA ARG A 285 3.83 -27.77 3.94
C ARG A 285 4.64 -28.37 5.09
N PHE A 286 5.39 -27.53 5.81
CA PHE A 286 6.17 -27.95 6.97
C PHE A 286 5.99 -27.01 8.18
N ALA A 287 6.10 -27.58 9.38
CA ALA A 287 6.06 -26.84 10.63
C ALA A 287 7.42 -26.21 10.93
N ALA A 288 7.44 -24.92 11.25
CA ALA A 288 8.64 -24.18 11.61
C ALA A 288 8.36 -23.12 12.69
N ASN A 289 9.40 -22.58 13.30
CA ASN A 289 9.33 -21.44 14.22
C ASN A 289 10.17 -20.29 13.67
N ILE A 290 9.68 -19.05 13.75
CA ILE A 290 10.41 -17.88 13.24
C ILE A 290 11.65 -17.64 14.11
N SER A 291 12.85 -17.91 13.59
CA SER A 291 14.11 -17.81 14.32
C SER A 291 14.66 -16.38 14.35
N ALA A 292 14.50 -15.62 13.27
CA ALA A 292 14.95 -14.24 13.14
C ALA A 292 14.18 -13.50 12.03
N ILE A 293 14.05 -12.19 12.15
CA ILE A 293 13.40 -11.31 11.16
C ILE A 293 14.46 -10.27 10.74
N GLY A 294 14.87 -10.29 9.47
CA GLY A 294 15.82 -9.35 8.89
C GLY A 294 15.12 -8.22 8.13
N ILE A 295 15.83 -7.49 7.27
CA ILE A 295 15.27 -6.32 6.55
C ILE A 295 14.40 -6.75 5.34
N GLU A 296 14.84 -7.77 4.59
CA GLU A 296 14.17 -8.24 3.37
C GLU A 296 13.77 -9.73 3.43
N ALA A 297 14.09 -10.41 4.53
CA ALA A 297 13.85 -11.84 4.68
C ALA A 297 13.67 -12.24 6.14
N ILE A 298 12.94 -13.31 6.35
CA ILE A 298 12.82 -13.99 7.64
C ILE A 298 13.60 -15.31 7.61
N TRP A 299 14.05 -15.75 8.78
CA TRP A 299 14.61 -17.07 9.00
C TRP A 299 13.63 -17.89 9.81
N VAL A 300 13.26 -19.06 9.30
CA VAL A 300 12.41 -20.03 10.00
C VAL A 300 13.24 -21.28 10.31
N LYS A 301 13.06 -21.86 11.50
CA LYS A 301 13.68 -23.12 11.90
C LYS A 301 12.63 -24.22 11.83
N LYS A 302 12.83 -25.22 10.98
CA LYS A 302 11.94 -26.38 10.86
C LYS A 302 11.88 -27.14 12.19
N VAL A 303 10.69 -27.63 12.53
CA VAL A 303 10.49 -28.42 13.74
C VAL A 303 10.93 -29.88 13.54
N SER A 304 10.87 -30.39 12.32
CA SER A 304 11.19 -31.79 11.98
C SER A 304 12.68 -32.13 12.14
N ASP A 305 13.56 -31.28 11.61
CA ASP A 305 15.01 -31.54 11.51
C ASP A 305 15.87 -30.41 12.12
N GLY A 306 15.24 -29.34 12.62
CA GLY A 306 15.95 -28.19 13.18
C GLY A 306 16.69 -27.32 12.14
N SER A 307 16.57 -27.62 10.85
CA SER A 307 17.21 -26.86 9.77
C SER A 307 16.65 -25.44 9.68
N LYS A 308 17.49 -24.48 9.26
CA LYS A 308 17.09 -23.09 9.07
C LYS A 308 16.85 -22.80 7.60
N VAL A 309 15.70 -22.24 7.28
CA VAL A 309 15.30 -21.85 5.93
C VAL A 309 15.12 -20.32 5.91
N ARG A 310 15.66 -19.68 4.86
CA ARG A 310 15.52 -18.25 4.62
C ARG A 310 14.40 -18.00 3.62
N ILE A 311 13.44 -17.16 3.98
CA ILE A 311 12.27 -16.81 3.17
C ILE A 311 12.30 -15.30 2.92
N TYR A 312 12.33 -14.89 1.66
CA TYR A 312 12.32 -13.48 1.27
C TYR A 312 10.90 -12.90 1.26
N THR A 313 10.76 -11.63 1.61
CA THR A 313 9.47 -10.91 1.54
C THR A 313 8.89 -10.91 0.12
N SER A 314 9.75 -10.92 -0.91
CA SER A 314 9.34 -11.04 -2.31
C SER A 314 8.74 -12.41 -2.68
N GLN A 315 9.09 -13.47 -1.96
CA GLN A 315 8.50 -14.80 -2.17
C GLN A 315 7.11 -14.88 -1.53
N LEU A 316 6.93 -14.22 -0.39
CA LEU A 316 5.66 -14.07 0.31
C LEU A 316 4.70 -13.17 -0.47
N SER A 317 5.15 -11.99 -0.90
CA SER A 317 4.29 -11.05 -1.64
C SER A 317 3.87 -11.58 -3.01
N ARG A 318 4.69 -12.40 -3.66
CA ARG A 318 4.34 -13.04 -4.94
C ARG A 318 3.55 -14.35 -4.79
N GLY A 319 3.21 -14.75 -3.55
CA GLY A 319 2.49 -16.00 -3.28
C GLY A 319 3.27 -17.27 -3.63
N LYS A 320 4.60 -17.19 -3.79
CA LYS A 320 5.44 -18.39 -4.01
C LYS A 320 5.57 -19.23 -2.75
N ILE A 321 5.58 -18.55 -1.61
CA ILE A 321 5.61 -19.12 -0.27
C ILE A 321 4.50 -18.43 0.52
N SER A 322 3.78 -19.18 1.35
CA SER A 322 2.78 -18.68 2.29
C SER A 322 3.12 -19.11 3.71
N ILE A 323 2.69 -18.32 4.68
CA ILE A 323 2.94 -18.57 6.10
C ILE A 323 1.63 -18.44 6.87
N LYS A 324 1.28 -19.47 7.66
CA LYS A 324 0.10 -19.46 8.54
C LYS A 324 0.51 -19.70 9.98
N ARG A 325 -0.15 -19.06 10.94
CA ARG A 325 0.09 -19.33 12.37
C ARG A 325 -0.23 -20.80 12.67
N ARG A 326 0.64 -21.46 13.43
CA ARG A 326 0.37 -22.77 14.01
C ARG A 326 -0.05 -22.52 15.46
N ALA A 327 -1.23 -22.97 15.86
CA ALA A 327 -1.59 -23.00 17.28
C ALA A 327 -0.56 -23.87 18.01
N SER A 328 -0.03 -23.36 19.13
CA SER A 328 0.97 -24.06 19.94
C SER A 328 0.36 -25.24 20.66
#